data_AF-A0A379WSG0-F1
#
_entry.id   AF-A0A379WSG0-F1
#
_cell.length_a   1.000
_cell.length_b   1.000
_cell.length_c   1.000
_cell.angle_alpha   90.00
_cell.angle_beta   90.00
_cell.angle_gamma   90.00
#
_symmetry.space_group_name_H-M   'P 1'
#
loop_
_entity.id
_entity.type
_entity.pdbx_description
1 polymer ?
#
loop_
_entity_poly.entity_id
_entity_poly.type
_entity_poly.pdbx_seq_one_letter_code
_entity_poly.pdbx_strand_id
1 'polypeptide(L)'
;MESCLDIFKIVIGPSSSRTVGPMRAACHFISLLREQETLPLIREIEIELYGALSLSRKCHNVDTALYLGLLGCQPENVDLRSHMTVIKRAENENKIELPLSDAGGITIKVKIIANHQAHPGHPYAMTFRARDDYFTVYEETWFSTGAGQVRKHGEPLTPSLPLRTVSPFEFSHAAQLLALCRRNGLSVAALMMKNELCRHSPQTLQNYLAQYGT
;
A
#
# COMPACT_ATOMS: atom_id res chain seq x y z
N MET A 1 13.81 -11.61 12.80
CA MET A 1 12.69 -12.47 12.37
C MET A 1 11.56 -11.57 11.93
N GLU A 2 11.03 -11.76 10.73
CA GLU A 2 9.81 -11.09 10.27
C GLU A 2 8.59 -11.69 10.97
N SER A 3 7.60 -10.87 11.35
CA SER A 3 6.44 -11.36 12.07
C SER A 3 5.42 -11.98 11.12
N CYS A 4 4.67 -12.98 11.59
CA CYS A 4 3.62 -13.66 10.84
C CYS A 4 2.58 -12.64 10.32
N LEU A 5 2.26 -11.62 11.12
CA LEU A 5 1.34 -10.53 10.76
C LEU A 5 1.90 -9.66 9.62
N ASP A 6 3.22 -9.56 9.48
CA ASP A 6 3.85 -8.81 8.40
C ASP A 6 3.85 -9.58 7.08
N ILE A 7 3.96 -10.91 7.18
CA ILE A 7 4.02 -11.83 6.03
C ILE A 7 2.63 -12.08 5.46
N PHE A 8 1.62 -12.29 6.31
CA PHE A 8 0.26 -12.65 5.91
C PHE A 8 -0.73 -11.49 6.10
N LYS A 9 -0.52 -10.37 5.43
CA LYS A 9 -1.47 -9.24 5.53
C LYS A 9 -2.76 -9.52 4.77
N ILE A 10 -3.92 -9.34 5.42
CA ILE A 10 -5.21 -9.27 4.72
C ILE A 10 -5.27 -7.92 4.00
N VAL A 11 -5.27 -7.97 2.69
CA VAL A 11 -5.29 -6.79 1.83
C VAL A 11 -6.13 -7.08 0.60
N ILE A 12 -6.55 -6.03 -0.09
CA ILE A 12 -7.25 -6.19 -1.35
C ILE A 12 -6.37 -6.92 -2.39
N GLY A 13 -6.94 -7.96 -3.00
CA GLY A 13 -6.35 -8.67 -4.13
C GLY A 13 -6.55 -7.93 -5.45
N PRO A 14 -5.88 -8.37 -6.55
CA PRO A 14 -5.17 -9.64 -6.68
C PRO A 14 -3.66 -9.60 -6.36
N SER A 15 -3.05 -8.43 -6.12
CA SER A 15 -1.58 -8.34 -5.98
C SER A 15 -1.11 -7.28 -4.98
N SER A 16 -0.22 -7.63 -4.06
CA SER A 16 0.36 -6.67 -3.10
C SER A 16 1.25 -5.61 -3.77
N SER A 17 2.02 -5.96 -4.80
CA SER A 17 2.88 -4.98 -5.49
C SER A 17 2.12 -4.13 -6.51
N ARG A 18 1.05 -4.66 -7.11
CA ARG A 18 0.34 -4.00 -8.23
C ARG A 18 -1.04 -3.46 -7.85
N THR A 19 -1.57 -3.84 -6.70
CA THR A 19 -2.85 -3.33 -6.18
C THR A 19 -2.61 -2.53 -4.90
N VAL A 20 -2.03 -3.15 -3.87
CA VAL A 20 -1.83 -2.51 -2.56
C VAL A 20 -0.82 -1.36 -2.62
N GLY A 21 0.29 -1.53 -3.33
CA GLY A 21 1.28 -0.48 -3.54
C GLY A 21 0.68 0.77 -4.19
N PRO A 22 0.11 0.69 -5.41
CA PRO A 22 -0.53 1.84 -6.05
C PRO A 22 -1.62 2.52 -5.21
N MET A 23 -2.46 1.75 -4.53
CA MET A 23 -3.47 2.30 -3.63
C MET A 23 -2.85 3.12 -2.48
N ARG A 24 -1.81 2.60 -1.83
CA ARG A 24 -1.08 3.33 -0.78
C ARG A 24 -0.44 4.61 -1.31
N ALA A 25 0.23 4.54 -2.45
CA ALA A 25 0.86 5.71 -3.04
C ALA A 25 -0.18 6.81 -3.36
N ALA A 26 -1.32 6.43 -3.94
CA ALA A 26 -2.42 7.35 -4.21
C ALA A 26 -3.04 7.94 -2.93
N CYS A 27 -3.21 7.13 -1.88
CA CYS A 27 -3.68 7.58 -0.57
C CYS A 27 -2.72 8.57 0.08
N HIS A 28 -1.40 8.33 -0.01
CA HIS A 28 -0.40 9.27 0.49
C HIS A 28 -0.42 10.58 -0.29
N PHE A 29 -0.43 10.51 -1.62
CA PHE A 29 -0.48 11.69 -2.48
C PHE A 29 -1.69 12.58 -2.15
N ILE A 30 -2.90 12.02 -2.05
CA ILE A 30 -4.09 12.82 -1.76
C ILE A 30 -4.11 13.36 -0.32
N SER A 31 -3.56 12.61 0.64
CA SER A 31 -3.46 13.06 2.03
C SER A 31 -2.52 14.26 2.13
N LEU A 32 -1.39 14.22 1.43
CA LEU A 32 -0.46 15.34 1.37
C LEU A 32 -1.10 16.59 0.78
N LEU A 33 -1.85 16.47 -0.33
CA LEU A 33 -2.55 17.61 -0.92
C LEU A 33 -3.64 18.19 0.00
N ARG A 34 -4.23 17.37 0.88
CA ARG A 34 -5.15 17.84 1.93
C ARG A 34 -4.40 18.60 3.03
N GLU A 35 -3.32 18.01 3.54
CA GLU A 35 -2.49 18.60 4.60
C GLU A 35 -1.86 19.93 4.19
N GLN A 36 -1.49 20.06 2.91
CA GLN A 36 -0.93 21.28 2.33
C GLN A 36 -2.00 22.24 1.77
N GLU A 37 -3.28 21.98 2.05
CA GLU A 37 -4.43 22.79 1.60
C GLU A 37 -4.43 23.11 0.09
N THR A 38 -3.86 22.21 -0.72
CA THR A 38 -3.63 22.42 -2.15
C THR A 38 -4.79 21.88 -3.01
N LEU A 39 -5.64 21.03 -2.44
CA LEU A 39 -6.80 20.47 -3.15
C LEU A 39 -7.67 21.53 -3.86
N PRO A 40 -8.01 22.69 -3.26
CA PRO A 40 -8.86 23.68 -3.92
C PRO A 40 -8.27 24.27 -5.21
N LEU A 41 -6.93 24.25 -5.33
CA LEU A 41 -6.18 24.84 -6.44
C LEU A 41 -6.09 23.90 -7.65
N ILE A 42 -6.31 22.60 -7.46
CA ILE A 42 -6.10 21.61 -8.52
C ILE A 42 -7.41 21.30 -9.26
N ARG A 43 -7.26 20.88 -10.51
CA ARG A 43 -8.34 20.54 -11.45
C ARG A 43 -8.17 19.14 -12.02
N GLU A 44 -6.92 18.70 -12.15
CA GLU A 44 -6.58 17.38 -12.68
C GLU A 44 -5.46 16.72 -11.87
N ILE A 45 -5.58 15.42 -11.65
CA ILE A 45 -4.52 14.54 -11.16
C ILE A 45 -4.11 13.64 -12.32
N GLU A 46 -2.87 13.79 -12.78
CA GLU A 46 -2.27 12.87 -13.75
C GLU A 46 -1.47 11.80 -13.00
N ILE A 47 -1.67 10.54 -13.38
CA ILE A 47 -0.95 9.39 -12.83
C ILE A 47 -0.28 8.67 -13.99
N GLU A 48 1.03 8.75 -14.04
CA GLU A 48 1.83 8.05 -15.04
C GLU A 48 2.36 6.73 -14.45
N LEU A 49 1.98 5.61 -15.05
CA LEU A 49 2.44 4.27 -14.67
C LEU A 49 3.55 3.84 -15.63
N TYR A 50 4.63 3.26 -15.10
CA TYR A 50 5.80 2.87 -15.90
C TYR A 50 5.94 1.35 -16.06
N GLY A 51 6.58 0.94 -17.15
CA GLY A 51 7.08 -0.41 -17.41
C GLY A 51 6.09 -1.53 -17.06
N ALA A 52 6.51 -2.44 -16.17
CA ALA A 52 5.75 -3.62 -15.82
C ALA A 52 4.43 -3.31 -15.09
N LEU A 53 4.36 -2.20 -14.34
CA LEU A 53 3.12 -1.75 -13.70
C LEU A 53 2.09 -1.30 -14.74
N SER A 54 2.55 -0.52 -15.72
CA SER A 54 1.73 -0.05 -16.85
C SER A 54 1.17 -1.18 -17.69
N LEU A 55 2.03 -2.15 -18.06
CA LEU A 55 1.65 -3.30 -18.89
C LEU A 55 0.60 -4.20 -18.21
N SER A 56 0.65 -4.28 -16.88
CA SER A 56 -0.22 -5.16 -16.10
C SER A 56 -1.40 -4.43 -15.45
N ARG A 57 -1.60 -3.16 -15.79
CA ARG A 57 -2.63 -2.23 -15.29
C ARG A 57 -4.03 -2.85 -15.22
N LYS A 58 -4.51 -3.44 -16.32
CA LYS A 58 -5.85 -4.02 -16.41
C LYS A 58 -5.96 -5.35 -15.66
N CYS A 59 -4.96 -6.22 -15.77
CA CYS A 59 -4.99 -7.57 -15.18
C CYS A 59 -4.94 -7.55 -13.64
N HIS A 60 -4.46 -6.48 -13.02
CA HIS A 60 -4.35 -6.35 -11.57
C HIS A 60 -5.26 -5.27 -10.96
N ASN A 61 -6.24 -4.77 -11.72
CA ASN A 61 -7.16 -3.71 -11.27
C ASN A 61 -6.43 -2.50 -10.67
N VAL A 62 -5.33 -2.08 -11.32
CA VAL A 62 -4.50 -0.98 -10.83
C VAL A 62 -5.30 0.32 -10.78
N ASP A 63 -6.21 0.52 -11.73
CA ASP A 63 -7.06 1.71 -11.82
C ASP A 63 -7.97 1.83 -10.61
N THR A 64 -8.71 0.76 -10.30
CA THR A 64 -9.56 0.67 -9.12
C THR A 64 -8.75 0.94 -7.84
N ALA A 65 -7.55 0.39 -7.74
CA ALA A 65 -6.65 0.62 -6.61
C ALA A 65 -6.24 2.10 -6.48
N LEU A 66 -5.90 2.75 -7.58
CA LEU A 66 -5.58 4.17 -7.62
C LEU A 66 -6.78 5.03 -7.22
N TYR A 67 -7.98 4.77 -7.75
CA TYR A 67 -9.19 5.51 -7.38
C TYR A 67 -9.53 5.35 -5.90
N LEU A 68 -9.47 4.13 -5.37
CA LEU A 68 -9.66 3.88 -3.94
C LEU A 68 -8.66 4.66 -3.09
N GLY A 69 -7.38 4.66 -3.47
CA GLY A 69 -6.35 5.43 -2.78
C GLY A 69 -6.62 6.94 -2.85
N LEU A 70 -7.00 7.46 -4.02
CA LEU A 70 -7.34 8.88 -4.19
C LEU A 70 -8.58 9.30 -3.39
N LEU A 71 -9.51 8.38 -3.12
CA LEU A 71 -10.64 8.64 -2.21
C LEU A 71 -10.21 8.66 -0.73
N GLY A 72 -8.96 8.30 -0.43
CA GLY A 72 -8.39 8.24 0.91
C GLY A 72 -8.55 6.89 1.59
N CYS A 73 -8.94 5.83 0.86
CA CYS A 73 -9.07 4.51 1.43
C CYS A 73 -7.69 3.85 1.61
N GLN A 74 -7.50 3.15 2.72
CA GLN A 74 -6.31 2.33 2.97
C GLN A 74 -6.59 0.85 2.65
N PRO A 75 -5.62 0.10 2.05
CA PRO A 75 -5.84 -1.27 1.61
C PRO A 75 -6.28 -2.25 2.71
N GLU A 76 -5.90 -1.97 3.96
CA GLU A 76 -6.19 -2.82 5.13
C GLU A 76 -7.64 -2.70 5.61
N ASN A 77 -8.29 -1.55 5.34
CA ASN A 77 -9.58 -1.19 5.94
C ASN A 77 -10.66 -0.86 4.91
N VAL A 78 -10.39 -1.09 3.62
CA VAL A 78 -11.33 -0.77 2.55
C VAL A 78 -12.42 -1.83 2.44
N ASP A 79 -13.67 -1.42 2.62
CA ASP A 79 -14.82 -2.21 2.23
C ASP A 79 -15.12 -1.96 0.75
N LEU A 80 -14.64 -2.88 -0.10
CA LEU A 80 -14.86 -2.81 -1.54
C LEU A 80 -16.35 -2.75 -1.89
N ARG A 81 -17.23 -3.45 -1.16
CA ARG A 81 -18.66 -3.52 -1.50
C ARG A 81 -19.33 -2.17 -1.35
N SER A 82 -19.04 -1.45 -0.27
CA SER A 82 -19.59 -0.11 -0.05
C SER A 82 -19.06 0.93 -1.04
N HIS A 83 -17.85 0.72 -1.59
CA HIS A 83 -17.22 1.67 -2.52
C HIS A 83 -17.44 1.34 -4.01
N MET A 84 -17.97 0.15 -4.36
CA MET A 84 -18.12 -0.30 -5.75
C MET A 84 -18.83 0.71 -6.65
N THR A 85 -19.91 1.33 -6.18
CA THR A 85 -20.68 2.29 -6.99
C THR A 85 -19.88 3.56 -7.25
N VAL A 86 -19.18 4.06 -6.23
CA VAL A 86 -18.36 5.28 -6.32
C VAL A 86 -17.17 5.07 -7.24
N ILE A 87 -16.48 3.93 -7.12
CA ILE A 87 -15.33 3.59 -7.96
C ILE A 87 -15.76 3.46 -9.42
N LYS A 88 -16.83 2.72 -9.71
CA LYS A 88 -17.32 2.56 -11.09
C LYS A 88 -17.69 3.90 -11.71
N ARG A 89 -18.31 4.78 -10.94
CA ARG A 89 -18.61 6.15 -11.39
C ARG A 89 -17.33 6.91 -11.68
N ALA A 90 -16.35 6.87 -10.78
CA ALA A 90 -15.07 7.55 -10.92
C ALA A 90 -14.28 7.05 -12.14
N GLU A 91 -14.25 5.73 -12.38
CA GLU A 91 -13.62 5.11 -13.54
C GLU A 91 -14.29 5.51 -14.86
N ASN A 92 -15.63 5.53 -14.90
CA ASN A 92 -16.38 5.89 -16.10
C ASN A 92 -16.25 7.39 -16.43
N GLU A 93 -16.33 8.25 -15.41
CA GLU A 93 -16.28 9.70 -15.58
C GLU A 93 -14.85 10.25 -15.63
N ASN A 94 -13.87 9.44 -15.25
CA ASN A 94 -12.47 9.84 -15.03
C ASN A 94 -12.36 11.03 -14.05
N LYS A 95 -13.13 10.98 -12.96
CA LYS A 95 -13.25 12.06 -11.98
C LYS A 95 -13.45 11.51 -10.58
N ILE A 96 -12.98 12.24 -9.58
CA ILE A 96 -13.25 11.96 -8.16
C ILE A 96 -13.92 13.17 -7.53
N GLU A 97 -14.84 12.90 -6.60
CA GLU A 97 -15.45 13.92 -5.74
C GLU A 97 -14.82 13.78 -4.36
N LEU A 98 -14.18 14.83 -3.87
CA LEU A 98 -13.52 14.85 -2.56
C LEU A 98 -14.17 15.89 -1.65
N PRO A 99 -14.44 15.56 -0.38
CA PRO A 99 -14.91 16.54 0.59
C PRO A 99 -13.79 17.55 0.90
N LEU A 100 -14.18 18.82 1.06
CA LEU A 100 -13.36 19.90 1.61
C LEU A 100 -13.83 20.23 3.03
N SER A 101 -12.94 20.80 3.83
CA SER A 101 -13.21 21.15 5.24
C SER A 101 -14.38 22.11 5.41
N ASP A 102 -14.61 23.03 4.46
CA ASP A 102 -15.60 24.11 4.55
C ASP A 102 -16.98 23.71 3.97
N ALA A 103 -17.40 22.46 4.19
CA ALA A 103 -18.70 21.89 3.81
C ALA A 103 -19.01 21.78 2.29
N GLY A 104 -18.02 22.03 1.43
CA GLY A 104 -18.09 21.80 -0.01
C GLY A 104 -17.45 20.48 -0.46
N GLY A 105 -17.72 20.08 -1.70
CA GLY A 105 -16.97 19.04 -2.41
C GLY A 105 -16.23 19.64 -3.59
N ILE A 106 -15.05 19.10 -3.92
CA ILE A 106 -14.35 19.41 -5.17
C ILE A 106 -14.36 18.20 -6.10
N THR A 107 -14.67 18.46 -7.37
CA THR A 107 -14.52 17.45 -8.42
C THR A 107 -13.18 17.64 -9.11
N ILE A 108 -12.35 16.60 -9.09
CA ILE A 108 -11.02 16.59 -9.71
C ILE A 108 -11.02 15.54 -10.82
N LYS A 109 -10.53 15.91 -12.00
CA LYS A 109 -10.35 14.97 -13.11
C LYS A 109 -9.15 14.08 -12.83
N VAL A 110 -9.24 12.80 -13.17
CA VAL A 110 -8.16 11.84 -13.01
C VAL A 110 -7.76 11.33 -14.38
N LYS A 111 -6.47 11.39 -14.70
CA LYS A 111 -5.93 10.93 -15.98
C LYS A 111 -4.81 9.94 -15.74
N ILE A 112 -5.06 8.67 -16.06
CA ILE A 112 -4.07 7.60 -15.88
C ILE A 112 -3.37 7.32 -17.21
N ILE A 113 -2.09 7.64 -17.28
CA ILE A 113 -1.23 7.52 -18.46
C ILE A 113 -0.42 6.22 -18.36
N ALA A 114 -0.45 5.42 -19.42
CA ALA A 114 0.35 4.21 -19.53
C ALA A 114 1.66 4.53 -20.25
N ASN A 115 2.78 4.51 -19.53
CA ASN A 115 4.12 4.59 -20.10
C ASN A 115 4.74 3.19 -20.15
N HIS A 116 5.06 2.71 -21.36
CA HIS A 116 5.64 1.37 -21.56
C HIS A 116 7.15 1.32 -21.31
N GLN A 117 7.80 2.47 -21.18
CA GLN A 117 9.21 2.54 -20.81
C GLN A 117 9.39 2.26 -19.32
N ALA A 118 10.46 1.54 -18.98
CA ALA A 118 10.81 1.30 -17.59
C ALA A 118 11.36 2.58 -16.97
N HIS A 119 10.93 2.88 -15.74
CA HIS A 119 11.55 3.94 -14.95
C HIS A 119 12.90 3.44 -14.41
N PRO A 120 13.99 4.24 -14.48
CA PRO A 120 15.33 3.80 -14.05
C PRO A 120 15.40 3.43 -12.56
N GLY A 121 14.51 3.99 -11.74
CA GLY A 121 14.49 3.76 -10.29
C GLY A 121 13.86 2.44 -9.82
N HIS A 122 12.80 1.94 -10.48
CA HIS A 122 12.11 0.71 -10.08
C HIS A 122 11.15 0.21 -11.18
N PRO A 123 10.99 -1.11 -11.39
CA PRO A 123 10.07 -1.67 -12.39
C PRO A 123 8.58 -1.38 -12.12
N TYR A 124 8.22 -1.09 -10.87
CA TYR A 124 6.87 -0.70 -10.46
C TYR A 124 6.84 0.75 -9.96
N ALA A 125 7.21 1.67 -10.85
CA ALA A 125 7.19 3.10 -10.60
C ALA A 125 5.87 3.72 -11.06
N MET A 126 5.49 4.80 -10.38
CA MET A 126 4.36 5.64 -10.73
C MET A 126 4.68 7.10 -10.35
N THR A 127 4.29 8.04 -11.19
CA THR A 127 4.43 9.48 -10.93
C THR A 127 3.05 10.12 -10.85
N PHE A 128 2.80 10.85 -9.77
CA PHE A 128 1.57 11.61 -9.57
C PHE A 128 1.86 13.08 -9.80
N ARG A 129 0.96 13.77 -10.53
CA ARG A 129 1.03 15.21 -10.80
C ARG A 129 -0.30 15.84 -10.45
N ALA A 130 -0.27 16.82 -9.57
CA ALA A 130 -1.41 17.67 -9.25
C ALA A 130 -1.33 18.90 -10.15
N ARG A 131 -2.35 19.13 -10.97
CA ARG A 131 -2.38 20.21 -11.96
C ARG A 131 -3.52 21.18 -11.71
N ASP A 132 -3.25 22.46 -11.90
CA ASP A 132 -4.29 23.47 -12.10
C ASP A 132 -4.66 23.54 -13.60
N ASP A 133 -5.29 24.63 -14.03
CA ASP A 133 -5.68 24.84 -15.43
C ASP A 133 -4.49 24.98 -16.41
N TYR A 134 -3.28 25.27 -15.91
CA TYR A 134 -2.12 25.63 -16.72
C TYR A 134 -0.85 24.84 -16.37
N PHE A 135 -0.54 24.68 -15.09
CA PHE A 135 0.74 24.19 -14.57
C PHE A 135 0.58 22.96 -13.67
N THR A 136 1.71 22.28 -13.45
CA THR A 136 1.82 21.25 -12.41
C THR A 136 2.17 21.95 -11.11
N VAL A 137 1.24 21.93 -10.17
CA VAL A 137 1.36 22.52 -8.83
C VAL A 137 2.25 21.65 -7.94
N TYR A 138 2.13 20.33 -8.10
CA TYR A 138 2.89 19.37 -7.32
C TYR A 138 3.16 18.09 -8.12
N GLU A 139 4.35 17.53 -7.97
CA GLU A 139 4.75 16.26 -8.61
C GLU A 139 5.52 15.39 -7.60
N GLU A 140 5.22 14.10 -7.59
CA GLU A 140 6.03 13.12 -6.88
C GLU A 140 6.02 11.74 -7.53
N THR A 141 7.16 11.05 -7.43
CA THR A 141 7.33 9.68 -7.94
C THR A 141 7.42 8.69 -6.77
N TRP A 142 6.68 7.59 -6.91
CA TRP A 142 6.62 6.49 -5.95
C TRP A 142 7.04 5.15 -6.58
N PHE A 143 7.61 4.29 -5.76
CA PHE A 143 8.01 2.94 -6.11
C PHE A 143 7.28 1.93 -5.23
N SER A 144 6.58 0.99 -5.84
CA SER A 144 6.02 -0.17 -5.13
C SER A 144 7.07 -1.25 -5.00
N THR A 145 7.62 -1.45 -3.80
CA THR A 145 8.79 -2.31 -3.54
C THR A 145 8.44 -3.76 -3.18
N GLY A 146 7.15 -4.11 -3.15
CA GLY A 146 6.67 -5.45 -2.78
C GLY A 146 6.14 -5.50 -1.34
N ALA A 147 5.44 -6.61 -1.00
CA ALA A 147 4.74 -6.78 0.29
C ALA A 147 3.75 -5.63 0.64
N GLY A 148 3.24 -4.91 -0.37
CA GLY A 148 2.36 -3.76 -0.18
C GLY A 148 3.07 -2.48 0.28
N GLN A 149 4.40 -2.45 0.31
CA GLN A 149 5.16 -1.26 0.69
C GLN A 149 5.37 -0.32 -0.51
N VAL A 150 5.44 0.97 -0.21
CA VAL A 150 5.76 2.03 -1.18
C VAL A 150 6.86 2.91 -0.62
N ARG A 151 7.65 3.50 -1.52
CA ARG A 151 8.73 4.42 -1.20
C ARG A 151 8.73 5.59 -2.15
N LYS A 152 9.02 6.79 -1.66
CA LYS A 152 9.15 7.98 -2.50
C LYS A 152 10.51 8.03 -3.19
N HIS A 153 10.57 8.61 -4.37
CA HIS A 153 11.84 8.84 -5.05
C HIS A 153 12.73 9.77 -4.21
N GLY A 154 14.00 9.41 -4.04
CA GLY A 154 14.94 10.14 -3.18
C GLY A 154 14.96 9.71 -1.71
N GLU A 155 13.96 8.97 -1.22
CA GLU A 155 14.06 8.35 0.11
C GLU A 155 15.15 7.27 0.08
N PRO A 156 16.04 7.22 1.09
CA PRO A 156 17.02 6.15 1.17
C PRO A 156 16.30 4.80 1.13
N LEU A 157 16.96 3.79 0.58
CA LEU A 157 16.61 2.40 0.87
C LEU A 157 16.88 2.22 2.35
N THR A 158 15.95 2.61 3.20
CA THR A 158 15.94 2.20 4.59
C THR A 158 15.73 0.70 4.49
N PRO A 159 16.73 -0.16 4.74
CA PRO A 159 16.39 -1.52 5.11
C PRO A 159 15.36 -1.33 6.22
N SER A 160 14.18 -1.94 6.10
CA SER A 160 13.31 -2.08 7.24
C SER A 160 14.17 -2.74 8.30
N LEU A 161 14.80 -1.93 9.16
CA LEU A 161 15.40 -2.42 10.38
C LEU A 161 14.17 -2.98 11.07
N PRO A 162 13.99 -4.31 11.13
CA PRO A 162 12.91 -4.83 11.93
C PRO A 162 13.15 -4.17 13.28
N LEU A 163 12.13 -3.50 13.85
CA LEU A 163 12.16 -3.12 15.27
C LEU A 163 12.75 -4.34 15.96
N ARG A 164 14.02 -4.27 16.40
CA ARG A 164 14.74 -5.40 16.97
C ARG A 164 14.22 -5.50 18.40
N THR A 165 12.94 -5.81 18.54
CA THR A 165 12.46 -6.55 19.70
C THR A 165 13.25 -7.85 19.66
N VAL A 166 14.21 -7.97 20.57
CA VAL A 166 15.05 -9.16 20.69
C VAL A 166 14.10 -10.34 20.84
N SER A 167 14.03 -11.15 19.79
CA SER A 167 13.18 -12.33 19.79
C SER A 167 13.87 -13.39 20.65
N PRO A 168 13.17 -14.07 21.57
CA PRO A 168 13.81 -15.02 22.47
C PRO A 168 14.47 -16.18 21.74
N PHE A 169 14.01 -16.49 20.52
CA PHE A 169 14.58 -17.54 19.67
C PHE A 169 14.92 -16.97 18.28
N GLU A 170 16.08 -16.34 18.13
CA GLU A 170 16.60 -15.88 16.82
C GLU A 170 17.21 -17.03 16.01
N PHE A 171 16.88 -17.08 14.71
CA PHE A 171 17.50 -17.97 13.74
C PHE A 171 17.58 -17.31 12.36
N SER A 172 18.52 -17.75 11.54
CA SER A 172 18.73 -17.28 10.17
C SER A 172 18.61 -18.39 9.12
N HIS A 173 18.56 -19.65 9.53
CA HIS A 173 18.40 -20.80 8.63
C HIS A 173 17.69 -21.98 9.30
N ALA A 174 17.23 -22.93 8.49
CA ALA A 174 16.41 -24.07 8.94
C ALA A 174 17.10 -24.92 10.03
N ALA A 175 18.40 -25.19 9.90
CA ALA A 175 19.12 -25.99 10.89
C ALA A 175 19.18 -25.33 12.29
N GLN A 176 19.30 -24.00 12.36
CA GLN A 176 19.23 -23.26 13.64
C GLN A 176 17.84 -23.36 14.26
N LEU A 177 16.78 -23.18 13.45
CA LEU A 177 15.40 -23.33 13.92
C LEU A 177 15.15 -24.72 14.52
N LEU A 178 15.57 -25.78 13.82
CA LEU A 178 15.41 -27.15 14.29
C LEU A 178 16.20 -27.43 15.57
N ALA A 179 17.43 -26.90 15.69
CA ALA A 179 18.23 -27.01 16.89
C ALA A 179 17.55 -26.32 18.09
N LEU A 180 16.99 -25.13 17.89
CA LEU A 180 16.25 -24.41 18.92
C LEU A 180 14.97 -25.15 19.34
N CYS A 181 14.23 -25.71 18.39
CA CYS A 181 13.04 -26.53 18.69
C CYS A 181 13.41 -27.73 19.58
N ARG A 182 14.45 -28.48 19.19
CA ARG A 182 14.93 -29.65 19.96
C ARG A 182 15.42 -29.26 21.35
N ARG A 183 16.22 -28.20 21.45
CA ARG A 183 16.78 -27.73 22.73
C ARG A 183 15.70 -27.29 23.73
N ASN A 184 14.61 -26.71 23.24
CA ASN A 184 13.55 -26.16 24.09
C ASN A 184 12.32 -27.09 24.22
N GLY A 185 12.32 -28.25 23.55
CA GLY A 185 11.15 -29.15 23.54
C GLY A 185 9.91 -28.52 22.89
N LEU A 186 10.10 -27.58 21.97
CA LEU A 186 9.02 -26.83 21.32
C LEU A 186 8.83 -27.29 19.88
N SER A 187 7.58 -27.32 19.42
CA SER A 187 7.29 -27.35 18.00
C SER A 187 7.68 -26.03 17.34
N VAL A 188 7.84 -26.02 16.01
CA VAL A 188 8.10 -24.78 15.24
C VAL A 188 7.01 -23.74 15.54
N ALA A 189 5.74 -24.14 15.55
CA ALA A 189 4.62 -23.24 15.83
C ALA A 189 4.68 -22.66 17.25
N ALA A 190 5.01 -23.46 18.27
CA ALA A 190 5.11 -22.99 19.65
C ALA A 190 6.31 -22.04 19.85
N LEU A 191 7.43 -22.32 19.18
CA LEU A 191 8.61 -21.43 19.18
C LEU A 191 8.29 -20.10 18.48
N MET A 192 7.65 -20.14 17.31
CA MET A 192 7.20 -18.94 16.59
C MET A 192 6.20 -18.13 17.41
N MET A 193 5.22 -18.77 18.06
CA MET A 193 4.26 -18.10 18.94
C MET A 193 4.94 -17.35 20.09
N LYS A 194 5.97 -17.94 20.72
CA LYS A 194 6.75 -17.26 21.77
C LYS A 194 7.50 -16.04 21.22
N ASN A 195 8.00 -16.11 19.99
CA ASN A 195 8.64 -14.98 19.33
C ASN A 195 7.65 -13.85 19.00
N GLU A 196 6.45 -14.19 18.54
CA GLU A 196 5.38 -13.23 18.24
C GLU A 196 4.86 -12.49 19.49
N LEU A 197 4.75 -13.20 20.62
CA LEU A 197 4.32 -12.64 21.90
C LEU A 197 5.27 -11.57 22.47
N CYS A 198 6.49 -11.46 21.96
CA CYS A 198 7.41 -10.37 22.30
C CYS A 198 7.13 -9.08 21.53
N ARG A 199 6.32 -9.15 20.46
CA ARG A 199 5.98 -8.02 19.57
C ARG A 199 4.52 -7.61 19.69
N HIS A 200 3.65 -8.58 19.95
CA HIS A 200 2.20 -8.41 19.92
C HIS A 200 1.58 -8.95 21.21
N SER A 201 0.47 -8.35 21.64
CA SER A 201 -0.29 -8.88 22.77
C SER A 201 -0.92 -10.24 22.43
N PRO A 202 -1.16 -11.12 23.42
CA PRO A 202 -1.89 -12.38 23.17
C PRO A 202 -3.24 -12.16 22.49
N GLN A 203 -3.96 -11.09 22.87
CA GLN A 203 -5.26 -10.74 22.32
C GLN A 203 -5.17 -10.30 20.86
N THR A 204 -4.13 -9.54 20.49
CA THR A 204 -3.85 -9.15 19.09
C THR A 204 -3.63 -10.38 18.22
N LEU A 205 -2.81 -11.32 18.68
CA LEU A 205 -2.52 -12.57 17.94
C LEU A 205 -3.76 -13.45 17.82
N GLN A 206 -4.54 -13.58 18.90
CA GLN A 206 -5.77 -14.37 18.88
C GLN A 206 -6.81 -13.79 17.92
N ASN A 207 -7.05 -12.48 17.96
CA ASN A 207 -7.96 -11.81 17.05
C ASN A 207 -7.52 -11.96 15.59
N TYR A 208 -6.20 -11.83 15.33
CA TYR A 208 -5.64 -12.00 14.00
C TYR A 208 -5.79 -13.44 13.49
N LEU A 209 -5.42 -14.44 14.29
CA LEU A 209 -5.54 -15.85 13.90
C LEU A 209 -7.00 -16.29 13.73
N ALA A 210 -7.92 -15.73 14.50
CA ALA A 210 -9.35 -15.98 14.37
C ALA A 210 -9.93 -15.52 13.02
N GLN A 211 -9.28 -14.58 12.32
CA GLN A 211 -9.67 -14.18 10.96
C GLN A 211 -9.41 -15.29 9.91
N TYR A 212 -8.56 -16.28 10.23
CA TYR A 212 -8.17 -17.37 9.33
C TYR A 212 -8.68 -18.75 9.79
N GLY A 213 -9.21 -18.86 11.01
CA GLY A 213 -9.81 -20.07 11.54
C GLY A 213 -11.29 -20.16 11.15
N THR A 214 -11.61 -20.97 10.15
CA THR A 214 -12.96 -21.48 9.91
C THR A 214 -13.31 -22.59 10.88
#